data_AF-A0A0M0GG07-F1
#
_entry.id   AF-A0A0M0GG07-F1
#
_cell.length_a   1.000
_cell.length_b   1.000
_cell.length_c   1.000
_cell.angle_alpha   90.00
_cell.angle_beta   90.00
_cell.angle_gamma   90.00
#
_symmetry.space_group_name_H-M   'P 1'
#
loop_
_entity.id
_entity.type
_entity.pdbx_description
1 polymer ?
#
loop_
_entity_poly.entity_id
_entity_poly.type
_entity_poly.pdbx_seq_one_letter_code
_entity_poly.pdbx_strand_id
1 'polypeptide(L)' 'MDPIKPGSKKLPDFEELDDRMISKHTSGPTLVIKTNLDPKNSTEDNPYYKNKAESDTKEFRDFFEE' A
#
# COMPACT_ATOMS: atom_id res chain seq x y z
N MET A 1 5.89 33.13 -0.68
CA MET A 1 4.57 33.06 -0.02
C MET A 1 4.51 31.71 0.64
N ASP A 2 4.41 31.68 1.98
CA ASP A 2 4.28 30.41 2.69
C ASP A 2 2.93 29.76 2.35
N PRO A 3 2.88 28.42 2.17
CA PRO A 3 1.64 27.73 1.86
C PRO A 3 0.66 27.90 3.03
N ILE A 4 -0.58 28.25 2.70
CA ILE A 4 -1.68 28.24 3.67
C ILE A 4 -1.82 26.79 4.15
N LYS A 5 -1.58 26.53 5.44
CA LYS A 5 -1.79 25.22 6.07
C LYS A 5 -3.18 25.20 6.74
N PRO A 6 -4.26 24.83 6.04
CA PRO A 6 -5.57 24.67 6.65
C PRO A 6 -5.56 23.41 7.52
N GLY A 7 -5.27 23.57 8.82
CA GLY A 7 -5.16 22.46 9.76
C GLY A 7 -4.86 22.93 11.19
N SER A 8 -5.05 22.05 12.18
CA SER A 8 -4.65 22.35 13.55
C SER A 8 -3.12 22.27 13.70
N LYS A 9 -2.50 23.16 14.48
CA LYS A 9 -1.06 23.11 14.81
C LYS A 9 -0.62 21.84 15.54
N LYS A 10 -1.56 20.99 15.96
CA LYS A 10 -1.31 19.74 16.68
C LYS A 10 -1.38 18.50 15.78
N LEU A 11 -1.78 18.65 14.52
CA LEU A 11 -1.79 17.55 13.56
C LEU A 11 -0.40 17.46 12.91
N PRO A 12 0.14 16.25 12.69
CA PRO A 12 1.34 16.06 11.88
C PRO A 12 1.12 16.60 10.46
N ASP A 13 2.18 17.03 9.79
CA ASP A 13 2.13 17.41 8.38
C ASP A 13 2.21 16.20 7.44
N PHE A 14 2.47 15.00 8.00
CA PHE A 14 2.55 13.72 7.29
C PHE A 14 3.64 13.68 6.20
N GLU A 15 4.64 14.56 6.33
CA GLU A 15 5.81 14.58 5.46
C GLU A 15 6.76 13.42 5.78
N GLU A 16 6.87 13.04 7.06
CA GLU A 16 7.74 11.96 7.51
C GLU A 16 6.97 10.62 7.70
N LEU A 17 7.70 9.50 7.68
CA LEU A 17 7.12 8.16 7.88
C LEU A 17 6.59 7.99 9.31
N ASP A 18 7.27 8.57 10.28
CA ASP A 18 6.94 8.43 11.71
C ASP A 18 5.68 9.22 12.09
N ASP A 19 5.26 10.17 11.26
CA ASP A 19 3.98 10.87 11.39
C ASP A 19 2.78 9.96 11.04
N ARG A 20 3.05 8.80 10.43
CA ARG A 20 2.03 7.84 10.00
C ARG A 20 1.94 6.69 10.98
N MET A 21 0.72 6.30 11.32
CA MET A 21 0.48 5.07 12.06
C MET A 21 0.73 3.86 11.15
N ILE A 22 1.94 3.29 11.20
CA ILE A 22 2.32 2.07 10.47
C ILE A 22 2.38 0.92 11.47
N SER A 23 1.35 0.07 11.48
CA SER A 23 1.34 -1.12 12.34
C SER A 23 2.29 -2.19 11.76
N LYS A 24 3.00 -2.88 12.65
CA LYS A 24 3.72 -4.11 12.28
C LYS A 24 2.72 -5.19 11.87
N HIS A 25 3.15 -6.08 10.99
CA HIS A 25 2.38 -7.26 10.62
C HIS A 25 2.12 -8.14 11.86
N THR A 26 0.98 -8.81 11.88
CA THR A 26 0.68 -9.82 12.90
C THR A 26 1.61 -11.02 12.72
N SER A 27 2.12 -11.59 13.82
CA SER A 27 2.92 -12.82 13.80
C SER A 27 2.08 -14.09 13.84
N GLY A 28 0.74 -13.96 13.89
CA GLY A 28 -0.20 -15.08 13.95
C GLY A 28 -0.63 -15.56 12.56
N PRO A 29 -1.28 -16.74 12.46
CA PRO A 29 -1.82 -17.23 11.20
C PRO A 29 -2.94 -16.32 10.69
N THR A 30 -2.95 -16.08 9.37
CA THR A 30 -3.99 -15.29 8.68
C THR A 30 -4.84 -16.22 7.81
N LEU A 31 -6.16 -16.11 7.93
CA LEU A 31 -7.10 -16.80 7.04
C LEU A 31 -7.47 -15.88 5.87
N VAL A 32 -7.12 -16.29 4.64
CA VAL A 32 -7.47 -15.57 3.41
C VAL A 32 -8.46 -16.41 2.61
N ILE A 33 -9.66 -15.89 2.36
CA ILE A 33 -10.70 -16.55 1.57
C ILE A 33 -10.81 -15.81 0.23
N LYS A 34 -10.47 -16.49 -0.87
CA LYS A 34 -10.59 -15.96 -2.24
C LYS A 34 -11.87 -16.48 -2.90
N THR A 35 -12.53 -15.64 -3.65
CA THR A 35 -13.74 -15.94 -4.43
C THR A 35 -13.41 -16.08 -5.91
N ASN A 36 -14.38 -16.53 -6.71
CA ASN A 36 -14.27 -16.57 -8.17
C ASN A 36 -14.34 -15.19 -8.83
N LEU A 37 -14.73 -14.14 -8.08
CA LEU A 37 -14.77 -12.76 -8.55
C LEU A 37 -13.46 -12.01 -8.27
N ASP A 38 -12.60 -12.55 -7.41
CA ASP A 38 -11.33 -11.92 -7.10
C ASP A 38 -10.35 -12.08 -8.27
N PRO A 39 -9.50 -11.06 -8.53
CA PRO A 39 -8.46 -11.14 -9.53
C PRO A 39 -7.54 -12.33 -9.29
N LYS A 40 -7.11 -12.99 -10.37
CA LYS A 40 -6.24 -14.17 -10.25
C LYS A 40 -4.85 -13.79 -9.74
N ASN A 41 -4.41 -12.59 -10.08
CA ASN A 41 -3.04 -12.13 -9.88
C ASN A 41 -3.07 -10.71 -9.30
N SER A 42 -2.06 -10.38 -8.50
CA SER A 42 -1.91 -9.05 -7.91
C SER A 42 -1.63 -7.95 -8.94
N THR A 43 -1.42 -8.29 -10.21
CA THR A 43 -1.21 -7.36 -11.34
C THR A 43 -2.51 -6.90 -12.00
N GLU A 44 -3.63 -7.54 -11.67
CA GLU A 44 -4.96 -7.19 -12.18
C GLU A 44 -5.66 -6.28 -11.17
N ASP A 45 -6.20 -5.15 -11.64
CA ASP A 45 -6.92 -4.15 -10.84
C ASP A 45 -6.17 -3.57 -9.63
N ASN A 46 -4.86 -3.74 -9.58
CA ASN A 46 -4.02 -3.20 -8.51
C ASN A 46 -3.55 -1.78 -8.84
N PRO A 47 -3.96 -0.75 -8.07
CA PRO A 47 -3.60 0.65 -8.34
C PRO A 47 -2.11 0.94 -8.17
N TYR A 48 -1.37 0.05 -7.50
CA TYR A 48 0.08 0.13 -7.33
C TYR A 48 0.84 -0.50 -8.50
N TYR A 49 0.18 -1.28 -9.35
CA TYR A 49 0.79 -1.87 -10.53
C TYR A 49 0.80 -0.86 -11.70
N LYS A 50 1.81 0.03 -11.70
CA LYS A 50 2.01 1.06 -12.73
C LYS A 50 3.05 0.64 -13.76
N ASN A 51 2.89 1.11 -15.00
CA ASN A 51 3.77 0.85 -16.13
C ASN A 51 4.11 -0.63 -16.29
N LYS A 52 3.20 -1.40 -16.90
CA LYS A 52 3.34 -2.86 -17.19
C LYS A 52 4.65 -3.25 -17.90
N ALA A 53 5.36 -2.28 -18.48
CA ALA A 53 6.61 -2.47 -19.22
C ALA A 53 7.88 -2.18 -18.39
N GLU A 54 7.77 -1.51 -17.24
CA GLU A 54 8.92 -1.04 -16.44
C GLU A 54 8.96 -1.62 -15.02
N SER A 55 7.87 -2.23 -14.56
CA SER A 55 7.81 -2.87 -13.23
C SER A 55 8.40 -4.28 -13.27
N ASP A 56 9.30 -4.59 -12.34
CA ASP A 56 9.76 -5.96 -12.12
C ASP A 56 8.58 -6.81 -11.63
N THR A 57 7.97 -7.51 -12.57
CA THR A 57 6.79 -8.34 -12.35
C THR A 57 7.00 -9.42 -11.29
N LYS A 58 8.24 -9.84 -11.03
CA LYS A 58 8.51 -10.90 -10.06
C LYS A 58 8.50 -10.36 -8.63
N GLU A 59 9.31 -9.34 -8.35
CA GLU A 59 9.38 -8.74 -7.01
C GLU A 59 8.02 -8.18 -6.55
N PHE A 60 7.28 -7.58 -7.49
CA PHE A 60 5.94 -7.10 -7.21
C PHE A 60 4.98 -8.24 -6.81
N ARG A 61 5.01 -9.36 -7.53
CA ARG A 61 4.14 -10.50 -7.21
C ARG A 61 4.55 -11.15 -5.90
N ASP A 62 5.85 -11.31 -5.66
CA ASP A 62 6.37 -11.89 -4.42
C ASP A 62 5.90 -11.08 -3.19
N PHE A 63 5.82 -9.75 -3.27
CA PHE A 63 5.32 -8.92 -2.17
C PHE A 63 3.82 -9.06 -1.89
N PHE A 64 2.99 -9.25 -2.92
CA PHE A 64 1.53 -9.27 -2.79
C PHE A 64 0.92 -10.69 -2.76
N GLU A 65 1.64 -11.72 -3.22
CA GLU A 65 1.16 -13.11 -3.37
C GLU A 65 1.79 -14.08 -2.34
N GLU A 66 2.57 -13.60 -1.37
CA GLU A 66 3.19 -14.39 -0.29
C GLU A 66 2.18 -15.17 0.59
#